data_AF-A0A937VNS2-F1
#
_entry.id   AF-A0A937VNS2-F1
#
_cell.length_a   1.000
_cell.length_b   1.000
_cell.length_c   1.000
_cell.angle_alpha   90.00
_cell.angle_beta   90.00
_cell.angle_gamma   90.00
#
_symmetry.space_group_name_H-M   'P 1'
#
loop_
_entity.id
_entity.type
_entity.pdbx_description
1 polymer ?
#
loop_
_entity_poly.entity_id
_entity_poly.type
_entity_poly.pdbx_seq_one_letter_code
_entity_poly.pdbx_strand_id
1 'polypeptide(L)' 'MELYVLTQAGREAIARLQREGREEDARILEYLGLLEGATVQQVAEMFQLDEAVVYDRLRSLSANRWVWRKSTKLTLF' A
#
# COMPACT_ATOMS: atom_id res chain seq x y z
N MET A 1 -1.70 15.15 -0.59
CA MET A 1 -2.16 13.78 -0.90
C MET A 1 -1.06 12.81 -0.49
N GLU A 2 -1.36 11.72 0.22
CA GLU A 2 -0.35 10.71 0.60
C GLU A 2 -0.30 9.62 -0.47
N LEU A 3 0.90 9.37 -1.00
CA LEU A 3 1.18 8.30 -1.96
C LEU A 3 1.98 7.20 -1.25
N TYR A 4 1.50 5.96 -1.33
CA TYR A 4 2.19 4.80 -0.80
C TYR A 4 2.90 4.08 -1.95
N VAL A 5 4.19 3.82 -1.79
CA VAL A 5 5.04 3.21 -2.82
C VAL A 5 5.62 1.91 -2.29
N LEU A 6 5.57 0.84 -3.09
CA LEU A 6 6.15 -0.44 -2.73
C LEU A 6 7.68 -0.35 -2.64
N THR A 7 8.25 -0.94 -1.60
CA THR A 7 9.71 -1.09 -1.44
C THR A 7 10.18 -2.46 -1.91
N GLN A 8 11.50 -2.64 -2.08
CA GLN A 8 12.07 -3.96 -2.34
C GLN A 8 11.71 -4.96 -1.22
N ALA A 9 11.81 -4.55 0.05
CA ALA A 9 11.45 -5.39 1.19
C ALA A 9 9.96 -5.78 1.18
N GLY A 10 9.08 -4.87 0.76
CA GLY A 10 7.67 -5.16 0.57
C GLY A 10 7.42 -6.17 -0.55
N ARG A 11 8.17 -6.08 -1.66
CA ARG A 11 8.09 -7.05 -2.76
C ARG A 11 8.48 -8.45 -2.31
N GLU A 12 9.54 -8.57 -1.51
CA GLU A 12 9.96 -9.86 -0.92
C GLU A 12 8.94 -10.39 0.10
N ALA A 13 8.22 -9.51 0.78
CA ALA A 13 7.19 -9.87 1.76
C ALA A 13 5.92 -10.46 1.13
N ILE A 14 5.61 -10.19 -0.15
CA ILE A 14 4.39 -10.68 -0.83
C ILE A 14 4.25 -12.19 -0.73
N ALA A 15 5.29 -12.93 -1.15
CA ALA A 15 5.30 -14.38 -1.13
C ALA A 15 5.17 -14.95 0.29
N ARG A 16 5.71 -14.24 1.29
CA ARG A 16 5.58 -14.60 2.70
C ARG A 16 4.15 -14.39 3.19
N LEU A 17 3.55 -13.24 2.90
CA LEU A 17 2.17 -12.91 3.30
C LEU A 17 1.14 -13.88 2.70
N GLN A 18 1.34 -14.29 1.44
CA GLN A 18 0.51 -15.33 0.81
C GLN A 18 0.58 -16.66 1.58
N ARG A 19 1.78 -17.08 2.02
CA ARG A 19 1.95 -18.31 2.82
C ARG A 19 1.36 -18.21 4.23
N GLU A 20 1.34 -17.01 4.79
CA GLU A 20 0.77 -16.73 6.13
C GLU A 20 -0.77 -16.55 6.09
N GLY A 21 -1.41 -16.69 4.93
CA GLY A 21 -2.86 -16.49 4.78
C GLY A 21 -3.30 -15.02 4.81
N ARG A 22 -2.34 -14.08 4.69
CA ARG A 22 -2.59 -12.64 4.61
C ARG A 22 -2.71 -12.19 3.15
N GLU A 23 -3.61 -12.83 2.41
CA GLU A 23 -3.76 -12.63 0.97
C GLU A 23 -4.14 -11.20 0.60
N GLU A 24 -4.99 -10.54 1.39
CA GLU A 24 -5.36 -9.15 1.12
C GLU A 24 -4.16 -8.20 1.20
N ASP A 25 -3.31 -8.33 2.22
CA ASP A 25 -2.12 -7.49 2.36
C ASP A 25 -1.13 -7.76 1.21
N ALA A 26 -0.98 -9.02 0.82
CA ALA A 26 -0.16 -9.38 -0.33
C ALA A 26 -0.68 -8.73 -1.63
N ARG A 27 -1.99 -8.79 -1.87
CA ARG A 27 -2.62 -8.17 -3.05
C ARG A 27 -2.51 -6.64 -3.04
N ILE A 28 -2.62 -6.00 -1.88
CA ILE A 28 -2.38 -4.55 -1.76
C ILE A 28 -0.95 -4.21 -2.15
N LEU A 29 0.04 -4.97 -1.67
CA LEU A 29 1.45 -4.76 -2.05
C LEU A 29 1.69 -5.01 -3.54
N GLU A 30 1.08 -6.04 -4.14
CA GLU A 30 1.14 -6.29 -5.58
C GLU A 30 0.55 -5.12 -6.38
N TYR A 31 -0.61 -4.61 -5.96
CA TYR A 31 -1.26 -3.47 -6.60
C TYR A 31 -0.38 -2.20 -6.54
N LEU A 32 0.25 -1.91 -5.40
CA LEU A 32 1.22 -0.82 -5.27
C LEU A 32 2.45 -1.03 -6.17
N GLY A 33 2.86 -2.27 -6.39
CA GLY A 33 3.96 -2.61 -7.28
C GLY A 33 3.63 -2.43 -8.76
N LEU A 34 2.39 -2.67 -9.17
CA LEU A 34 1.92 -2.51 -10.55
C LEU A 34 1.78 -1.05 -10.97
N LEU A 35 1.33 -0.18 -10.06
CA LEU A 35 1.10 1.25 -10.34
C LEU A 35 2.27 2.16 -9.96
N GLU A 36 3.40 1.59 -9.54
CA GLU A 36 4.53 2.33 -8.95
C GLU A 36 4.13 3.21 -7.74
N GLY A 37 3.02 2.85 -7.11
CA GLY A 37 2.43 3.50 -5.94
C GLY A 37 0.96 3.86 -6.13
N ALA A 38 0.23 3.98 -5.02
CA ALA A 38 -1.17 4.37 -5.02
C ALA A 38 -1.54 5.17 -3.77
N THR A 39 -2.64 5.91 -3.84
CA THR A 39 -3.24 6.62 -2.70
C THR A 39 -4.16 5.70 -1.91
N VAL A 40 -4.52 6.11 -0.68
CA VAL A 40 -5.51 5.42 0.16
C VAL A 40 -6.82 5.25 -0.61
N GLN A 41 -7.30 6.30 -1.27
CA GLN A 41 -8.53 6.27 -2.06
C GLN A 41 -8.46 5.27 -3.22
N GLN A 42 -7.36 5.25 -3.99
CA GLN A 42 -7.19 4.30 -5.10
C GLN A 42 -7.21 2.85 -4.62
N VAL A 43 -6.58 2.57 -3.48
CA VAL A 43 -6.61 1.24 -2.86
C VAL A 43 -8.00 0.92 -2.31
N ALA A 44 -8.68 1.87 -1.67
CA ALA A 44 -10.05 1.70 -1.18
C ALA A 44 -11.04 1.36 -2.31
N GLU A 45 -10.97 2.09 -3.42
CA GLU A 45 -11.80 1.85 -4.60
C GLU A 45 -11.52 0.49 -5.23
N MET A 46 -10.24 0.13 -5.39
CA MET A 46 -9.84 -1.14 -6.01
C MET A 46 -10.28 -2.37 -5.19
N PHE A 47 -10.20 -2.27 -3.86
CA PHE A 47 -10.51 -3.39 -2.96
C PHE A 47 -11.91 -3.32 -2.35
N GLN A 48 -12.71 -2.28 -2.69
CA GLN A 48 -14.03 -2.00 -2.10
C GLN A 48 -13.99 -1.98 -0.56
N LEU A 49 -12.94 -1.38 -0.02
CA LEU A 49 -12.72 -1.24 1.42
C LEU A 49 -12.97 0.21 1.87
N ASP A 50 -13.27 0.38 3.15
CA ASP A 50 -13.34 1.71 3.75
C ASP A 50 -11.96 2.38 3.77
N GLU A 51 -11.91 3.67 3.42
CA GLU A 51 -10.65 4.44 3.39
C GLU A 51 -9.92 4.43 4.73
N ALA A 52 -10.63 4.43 5.86
CA ALA A 52 -10.01 4.37 7.19
C ALA A 52 -9.33 3.00 7.42
N VAL A 53 -9.96 1.90 6.98
CA VAL A 53 -9.38 0.55 7.08
C VAL A 53 -8.13 0.45 6.20
N VAL A 54 -8.19 0.98 4.99
CA VAL A 54 -7.05 1.00 4.07
C VAL A 54 -5.92 1.87 4.61
N TYR A 55 -6.26 3.03 5.18
CA TYR A 55 -5.29 3.91 5.82
C TYR A 55 -4.53 3.21 6.95
N ASP A 56 -5.25 2.54 7.86
CA ASP A 56 -4.61 1.81 8.96
C ASP A 56 -3.78 0.63 8.47
N ARG A 57 -4.23 -0.10 7.45
CA ARG A 57 -3.44 -1.17 6.81
C ARG A 57 -2.17 -0.62 6.18
N LEU A 58 -2.26 0.40 5.32
CA LEU A 58 -1.09 1.00 4.68
C LEU A 58 -0.11 1.60 5.70
N ARG A 59 -0.62 2.17 6.79
CA ARG A 59 0.19 2.63 7.92
C ARG A 59 0.93 1.47 8.60
N SER A 60 0.28 0.34 8.82
CA SER A 60 0.90 -0.88 9.36
C SER A 60 1.97 -1.46 8.43
N LEU A 61 1.68 -1.55 7.13
CA LEU A 61 2.65 -1.98 6.11
C LEU A 61 3.86 -1.02 6.06
N SER A 62 3.63 0.28 6.28
CA SER A 62 4.70 1.28 6.33
C SER A 62 5.56 1.13 7.58
N ALA A 63 4.95 0.83 8.73
CA ALA A 63 5.67 0.54 9.97
C ALA A 63 6.60 -0.68 9.82
N ASN A 64 6.21 -1.67 9.01
CA ASN A 64 7.02 -2.83 8.64
C ASN A 64 8.06 -2.55 7.55
N ARG A 65 8.21 -1.30 7.10
CA ARG A 65 9.10 -0.86 6.01
C ARG A 65 8.80 -1.51 4.66
N TRP A 66 7.59 -2.07 4.46
CA TRP A 66 7.20 -2.69 3.19
C TRP A 66 6.72 -1.65 2.17
N VAL A 67 6.17 -0.53 2.66
CA VAL A 67 5.75 0.60 1.82
C VAL A 67 6.33 1.91 2.34
N TRP A 68 6.71 2.80 1.43
CA TRP A 68 7.09 4.17 1.75
C TRP A 68 5.91 5.10 1.57
N ARG A 69 5.67 5.92 2.60
CA ARG A 69 4.70 7.01 2.53
C ARG A 69 5.39 8.27 2.02
N LYS A 70 5.03 8.72 0.82
CA LYS A 70 5.47 9.98 0.24
C LYS A 70 4.34 11.01 0.38
N SER A 71 4.62 12.11 1.07
CA SER A 71 3.72 13.25 1.11
C SER A 71 3.93 14.09 -0.15
N THR A 72 3.05 13.95 -1.13
CA THR A 72 3.07 14.85 -2.29
C THR A 72 2.40 16.15 -1.88
N LYS A 73 3.18 17.24 -1.76
CA LYS A 73 2.63 18.58 -1.70
C LYS A 73 2.05 18.90 -3.08
N LEU A 74 0.76 19.21 -3.15
CA LEU A 74 0.19 19.86 -4.31
C LEU A 74 0.80 21.26 -4.38
N THR A 75 1.88 21.43 -5.13
CA THR A 75 2.24 22.76 -5.63
C THR A 75 1.15 23.16 -6.62
N LEU A 76 0.21 23.99 -6.15
CA LEU A 76 -0.67 24.76 -7.01
C LEU A 76 0.23 25.67 -7.86
N PHE A 77 0.42 25.31 -9.12
CA PHE A 77 0.99 26.21 -10.13
C PHE A 77 -0.11 27.12 -10.68
#